data_AF-A0A4R3K4F8-F1
#
_entry.id   AF-A0A4R3K4F8-F1
#
_cell.length_a   1.000
_cell.length_b   1.000
_cell.length_c   1.000
_cell.angle_alpha   90.00
_cell.angle_beta   90.00
_cell.angle_gamma   90.00
#
_symmetry.space_group_name_H-M   'P 1'
#
loop_
_entity.id
_entity.type
_entity.pdbx_description
1 polymer ?
#
loop_
_entity_poly.entity_id
_entity_poly.type
_entity_poly.pdbx_seq_one_letter_code
_entity_poly.pdbx_strand_id
1 'polypeptide(L)'
;MLRKGMIERFRKAAPIIRELVDDLAWIQNEFNPENATEEERTYVKHLLSLGSNCFDESDWRFKRMFAAIGRKGRLIRNSVGRFEMEGTDIEFTCGSGCEVYAPYFSDEEEWMTWLPTSIEYSGDYYFTARPDMKLEGALVRIKG
;
A
#
# COMPACT_ATOMS: atom_id res chain seq x y z
N MET A 1 -13.25 -15.37 -11.05
CA MET A 1 -13.16 -14.26 -12.04
C MET A 1 -13.69 -12.98 -11.45
N LEU A 2 -13.11 -11.82 -11.76
CA LEU A 2 -13.65 -10.52 -11.34
C LEU A 2 -14.97 -10.21 -12.06
N ARG A 3 -15.88 -9.52 -11.38
CA ARG A 3 -17.12 -9.04 -12.02
C ARG A 3 -16.80 -8.08 -13.17
N LYS A 4 -17.59 -8.13 -14.24
CA LYS A 4 -17.42 -7.25 -15.40
C LYS A 4 -17.34 -5.78 -14.96
N GLY A 5 -16.30 -5.09 -15.44
CA GLY A 5 -16.04 -3.68 -15.14
C GLY A 5 -15.63 -3.39 -13.70
N MET A 6 -15.33 -4.38 -12.85
CA MET A 6 -14.96 -4.14 -11.45
C MET A 6 -13.69 -3.30 -11.33
N ILE A 7 -12.62 -3.66 -12.05
CA ILE A 7 -11.38 -2.89 -12.07
C ILE A 7 -11.60 -1.47 -12.59
N GLU A 8 -12.43 -1.31 -13.62
CA GLU A 8 -12.72 0.00 -14.20
C GLU A 8 -13.45 0.93 -13.23
N ARG A 9 -14.38 0.40 -12.43
CA ARG A 9 -15.01 1.19 -11.36
C ARG A 9 -14.00 1.66 -10.32
N PHE A 10 -13.06 0.79 -9.93
CA PHE A 10 -11.99 1.18 -9.00
C PHE A 10 -11.00 2.17 -9.59
N ARG A 11 -10.66 2.06 -10.89
CA ARG A 11 -9.86 3.06 -11.59
C ARG A 11 -10.52 4.44 -11.60
N LYS A 12 -11.84 4.48 -11.82
CA LYS A 12 -12.61 5.73 -11.78
C LYS A 12 -12.76 6.30 -10.37
N ALA A 13 -12.82 5.45 -9.35
CA ALA A 13 -12.89 5.87 -7.95
C ALA A 13 -11.56 6.42 -7.41
N ALA A 14 -10.42 5.90 -7.88
CA ALA A 14 -9.10 6.29 -7.40
C ALA A 14 -8.84 7.82 -7.35
N PRO A 15 -9.08 8.61 -8.43
CA PRO A 15 -8.89 10.06 -8.36
C PRO A 15 -9.85 10.74 -7.39
N ILE A 16 -11.10 10.25 -7.26
CA ILE A 16 -12.08 10.80 -6.32
C ILE A 16 -11.62 10.57 -4.88
N ILE A 17 -11.12 9.38 -4.54
CA ILE A 17 -10.60 9.11 -3.20
C ILE A 17 -9.42 10.04 -2.88
N ARG A 18 -8.53 10.27 -3.84
CA ARG A 18 -7.40 11.20 -3.64
C ARG A 18 -7.88 12.62 -3.31
N GLU A 19 -8.86 13.14 -4.04
CA GLU A 19 -9.46 14.45 -3.75
C GLU A 19 -10.08 14.50 -2.35
N LEU A 20 -10.77 13.43 -1.93
CA LEU A 20 -11.33 13.35 -0.58
C LEU A 20 -10.25 13.31 0.53
N VAL A 21 -9.09 12.70 0.26
CA VAL A 21 -7.93 12.74 1.17
C VAL A 21 -7.42 14.18 1.29
N ASP A 22 -7.28 14.89 0.17
CA ASP A 22 -6.83 16.29 0.16
C ASP A 22 -7.82 17.20 0.92
N ASP A 23 -9.13 16.99 0.76
CA ASP A 23 -10.19 17.71 1.49
C ASP A 23 -10.13 17.44 3.00
N LEU A 24 -9.91 16.19 3.42
CA LEU A 24 -9.77 15.86 4.83
C LEU A 24 -8.52 16.47 5.45
N ALA A 25 -7.41 16.47 4.72
CA ALA A 25 -6.19 17.16 5.14
C ALA A 25 -6.43 18.67 5.28
N TRP A 26 -7.17 19.29 4.36
CA TRP A 26 -7.57 20.69 4.48
C TRP A 26 -8.45 20.92 5.72
N ILE A 27 -9.44 20.08 5.98
CA ILE A 27 -10.29 20.18 7.18
C ILE A 27 -9.43 20.13 8.46
N GLN A 28 -8.45 19.24 8.52
CA GLN A 28 -7.60 19.08 9.70
C GLN A 28 -6.67 20.28 9.93
N ASN A 29 -6.18 20.91 8.86
CA ASN A 29 -5.15 21.94 8.94
C ASN A 29 -5.71 23.37 8.91
N GLU A 30 -6.82 23.61 8.20
CA GLU A 30 -7.26 24.95 7.81
C GLU A 30 -8.70 25.28 8.24
N PHE A 31 -9.54 24.29 8.57
CA PHE A 31 -10.94 24.56 8.91
C PHE A 31 -11.06 25.33 10.24
N ASN A 32 -11.64 26.53 10.19
CA ASN A 32 -11.95 27.33 11.37
C ASN A 32 -13.45 27.23 11.73
N PRO A 33 -13.81 26.59 12.86
CA PRO A 33 -15.20 26.40 13.26
C PRO A 33 -15.95 27.70 13.61
N GLU A 34 -15.23 28.78 13.93
CA GLU A 34 -15.81 30.09 14.27
C GLU A 34 -16.44 30.78 13.05
N ASN A 35 -15.92 30.50 11.86
CA ASN A 35 -16.39 31.08 10.59
C ASN A 35 -17.47 30.22 9.90
N ALA A 36 -17.85 29.09 10.50
CA ALA A 36 -18.76 28.11 9.90
C ALA A 36 -20.18 28.19 10.47
N THR A 37 -21.16 27.78 9.68
CA THR A 37 -22.53 27.51 10.13
C THR A 37 -22.58 26.26 11.02
N GLU A 38 -23.68 26.07 11.75
CA GLU A 38 -23.90 24.87 12.55
C GLU A 38 -23.93 23.59 11.69
N GLU A 39 -24.55 23.66 10.51
CA GLU A 39 -24.64 22.54 9.59
C GLU A 39 -23.26 22.16 9.04
N GLU A 40 -22.43 23.13 8.66
CA GLU A 40 -21.06 22.88 8.19
C GLU A 40 -20.19 22.23 9.26
N ARG A 41 -20.28 22.68 10.52
CA ARG A 41 -19.59 22.02 11.64
C ARG A 41 -20.06 20.58 11.83
N THR A 42 -21.36 20.32 11.65
CA THR A 42 -21.92 18.96 11.73
C THR A 42 -21.40 18.07 10.61
N TYR A 43 -21.37 18.56 9.36
CA TYR A 43 -20.78 17.82 8.24
C TYR A 43 -19.30 17.53 8.45
N VAL A 44 -18.52 18.50 8.94
CA VAL A 44 -17.10 18.28 9.26
C VAL A 44 -16.91 17.13 10.26
N LYS A 45 -17.78 17.00 11.27
CA LYS A 45 -17.72 15.86 12.20
C LYS A 45 -18.00 14.52 11.53
N HIS A 46 -18.98 14.47 10.62
CA HIS A 46 -19.24 13.27 9.84
C HIS A 46 -18.08 12.94 8.89
N LEU A 47 -17.52 13.94 8.21
CA LEU A 47 -16.41 13.76 7.28
C LEU A 47 -15.14 13.26 7.98
N LEU A 48 -14.76 13.85 9.11
CA LEU A 48 -13.61 13.39 9.90
C LEU A 48 -13.81 11.97 10.45
N SER A 49 -15.05 11.60 10.80
CA SER A 49 -15.40 10.23 11.21
C SER A 49 -15.22 9.23 10.07
N LEU A 50 -15.61 9.59 8.84
CA LEU A 50 -15.35 8.78 7.65
C LEU A 50 -13.85 8.67 7.34
N GLY A 51 -13.13 9.77 7.53
CA GLY A 51 -11.71 9.93 7.17
C GLY A 51 -10.70 9.28 8.10
N SER A 52 -11.09 8.80 9.28
CA SER A 52 -10.20 8.33 10.34
C SER A 52 -9.39 7.04 10.06
N ASN A 53 -9.12 6.70 8.78
CA ASN A 53 -8.02 5.86 8.25
C ASN A 53 -8.36 5.31 6.84
N CYS A 54 -9.64 5.26 6.48
CA CYS A 54 -10.11 4.50 5.33
C CYS A 54 -9.71 5.10 3.97
N PHE A 55 -9.74 6.43 3.82
CA PHE A 55 -9.41 7.08 2.55
C PHE A 55 -7.93 7.18 2.28
N ASP A 56 -7.11 7.49 3.30
CA ASP A 56 -5.64 7.51 3.17
C ASP A 56 -5.10 6.12 2.77
N GLU A 57 -5.56 5.07 3.45
CA GLU A 57 -5.18 3.70 3.06
C GLU A 57 -5.69 3.38 1.66
N SER A 58 -6.94 3.75 1.32
CA SER A 58 -7.50 3.47 0.00
C SER A 58 -6.76 4.17 -1.14
N ASP A 59 -6.40 5.45 -0.98
CA ASP A 59 -5.58 6.20 -1.94
C ASP A 59 -4.22 5.53 -2.12
N TRP A 60 -3.53 5.22 -1.01
CA TRP A 60 -2.25 4.52 -1.06
C TRP A 60 -2.37 3.16 -1.78
N ARG A 61 -3.39 2.36 -1.46
CA ARG A 61 -3.66 1.07 -2.11
C ARG A 61 -3.94 1.25 -3.60
N PHE A 62 -4.71 2.24 -4.01
CA PHE A 62 -5.02 2.48 -5.44
C PHE A 62 -3.81 2.96 -6.22
N LYS A 63 -3.01 3.88 -5.66
CA LYS A 63 -1.73 4.30 -6.24
C LYS A 63 -0.86 3.07 -6.51
N ARG A 64 -0.70 2.18 -5.52
CA ARG A 64 0.07 0.94 -5.70
C ARG A 64 -0.58 -0.05 -6.65
N MET A 65 -1.90 -0.22 -6.61
CA MET A 65 -2.63 -1.18 -7.44
C MET A 65 -2.47 -0.87 -8.93
N PHE A 66 -2.53 0.41 -9.30
CA PHE A 66 -2.51 0.84 -10.70
C PHE A 66 -1.16 1.37 -11.21
N ALA A 67 -0.17 1.57 -10.34
CA ALA A 67 1.18 1.92 -10.74
C ALA A 67 1.82 0.87 -11.68
N ALA A 68 2.75 1.32 -12.52
CA ALA A 68 3.51 0.44 -13.40
C ALA A 68 4.51 -0.38 -12.58
N ILE A 69 4.93 -1.53 -13.11
CA ILE A 69 6.04 -2.29 -12.51
C ILE A 69 7.34 -1.59 -12.92
N GLY A 70 8.06 -1.03 -11.95
CA GLY A 70 9.32 -0.34 -12.20
C GLY A 70 10.53 -1.27 -12.25
N ARG A 71 10.60 -2.21 -11.30
CA ARG A 71 11.68 -3.20 -11.19
C ARG A 71 11.15 -4.53 -10.67
N LYS A 72 11.85 -5.61 -11.02
CA LYS A 72 11.58 -6.99 -10.58
C LYS A 72 12.92 -7.69 -10.40
N GLY A 73 13.12 -8.36 -9.28
CA GLY A 73 14.36 -9.05 -8.98
C GLY A 73 14.26 -9.90 -7.72
N ARG A 74 15.30 -10.66 -7.43
CA ARG A 74 15.39 -11.45 -6.19
C ARG A 74 15.99 -10.60 -5.08
N LEU A 75 15.57 -10.85 -3.85
CA LEU A 75 16.18 -10.24 -2.68
C LEU A 75 17.45 -11.01 -2.29
N ILE A 76 18.49 -10.27 -1.92
CA ILE A 76 19.71 -10.79 -1.31
C ILE A 76 20.05 -9.98 -0.07
N ARG A 77 20.66 -10.61 0.93
CA ARG A 77 21.20 -9.88 2.07
C ARG A 77 22.58 -9.31 1.75
N ASN A 78 22.73 -8.01 1.93
CA ASN A 78 23.96 -7.29 1.69
C ASN A 78 24.93 -7.38 2.88
N SER A 79 26.14 -6.83 2.70
CA SER A 79 27.22 -6.90 3.69
C SER A 79 26.91 -6.20 5.02
N VAL A 80 25.97 -5.26 5.06
CA VAL A 80 25.52 -4.57 6.27
C VAL A 80 24.29 -5.22 6.91
N GLY A 81 23.86 -6.38 6.40
CA GLY A 81 22.79 -7.19 6.96
C GLY A 81 21.38 -6.78 6.52
N ARG A 82 21.24 -5.83 5.59
CA ARG A 82 19.96 -5.39 5.01
C ARG A 82 19.66 -6.15 3.73
N PHE A 83 18.39 -6.13 3.31
CA PHE A 83 18.00 -6.74 2.04
C PHE A 83 18.05 -5.73 0.91
N GLU A 84 18.57 -6.15 -0.23
CA GLU A 84 18.57 -5.38 -1.49
C GLU A 84 18.09 -6.24 -2.64
N MET A 85 17.70 -5.61 -3.75
CA MET A 85 17.41 -6.34 -4.98
C MET A 85 18.71 -6.68 -5.70
N GLU A 86 18.91 -7.96 -5.97
CA GLU A 86 20.09 -8.53 -6.61
C GLU A 86 20.49 -7.75 -7.87
N GLY A 87 21.75 -7.30 -7.92
CA GLY A 87 22.30 -6.55 -9.05
C GLY A 87 21.82 -5.10 -9.15
N THR A 88 21.26 -4.52 -8.08
CA THR A 88 20.82 -3.13 -8.02
C THR A 88 21.27 -2.45 -6.72
N ASP A 89 21.10 -1.12 -6.65
CA ASP A 89 21.29 -0.30 -5.45
C ASP A 89 20.01 -0.14 -4.61
N ILE A 90 18.95 -0.91 -4.92
CA ILE A 90 17.65 -0.79 -4.26
C ILE A 90 17.66 -1.59 -2.97
N GLU A 91 17.89 -0.88 -1.87
CA GLU A 91 17.80 -1.41 -0.51
C GLU A 91 16.36 -1.35 0.04
N PHE A 92 15.99 -2.35 0.83
CA PHE A 92 14.71 -2.45 1.53
C PHE A 92 14.90 -2.20 3.03
N THR A 93 14.30 -1.13 3.52
CA THR A 93 14.17 -0.81 4.95
C THR A 93 12.76 -1.15 5.46
N CYS A 94 12.54 -1.06 6.77
CA CYS A 94 11.20 -1.11 7.36
C CYS A 94 10.25 -0.14 6.64
N GLY A 95 9.02 -0.58 6.38
CA GLY A 95 8.02 0.15 5.60
C GLY A 95 8.16 0.03 4.07
N SER A 96 9.24 -0.57 3.54
CA SER A 96 9.44 -0.69 2.09
C SER A 96 8.37 -1.58 1.46
N GLY A 97 7.51 -0.99 0.65
CA GLY A 97 6.42 -1.71 -0.03
C GLY A 97 6.89 -2.43 -1.30
N CYS A 98 6.61 -3.72 -1.41
CA CYS A 98 6.79 -4.50 -2.64
C CYS A 98 5.60 -5.43 -2.92
N GLU A 99 5.66 -6.17 -4.01
CA GLU A 99 4.82 -7.34 -4.22
C GLU A 99 5.74 -8.57 -4.32
N VAL A 100 5.50 -9.60 -3.49
CA VAL A 100 6.28 -10.84 -3.47
C VAL A 100 5.56 -11.92 -4.27
N TYR A 101 6.30 -12.68 -5.08
CA TYR A 101 5.76 -13.82 -5.81
C TYR A 101 5.63 -15.02 -4.87
N ALA A 102 4.41 -15.38 -4.53
CA ALA A 102 4.09 -16.41 -3.55
C ALA A 102 2.73 -17.05 -3.86
N PRO A 103 2.42 -18.20 -3.25
CA PRO A 103 1.11 -18.80 -3.43
C PRO A 103 -0.03 -17.94 -2.90
N TYR A 104 -1.14 -17.96 -3.64
CA TYR A 104 -2.36 -17.21 -3.34
C TYR A 104 -2.94 -17.64 -1.98
N PHE A 105 -3.11 -18.95 -1.79
CA PHE A 105 -3.37 -19.57 -0.49
C PHE A 105 -2.05 -20.02 0.12
N SER A 106 -1.84 -19.79 1.42
CA SER A 106 -0.55 -20.05 2.08
C SER A 106 -0.17 -21.53 2.18
N ASP A 107 -1.14 -22.42 2.01
CA ASP A 107 -1.08 -23.87 2.19
C ASP A 107 -1.09 -24.66 0.86
N GLU A 108 -1.12 -23.96 -0.27
CA GLU A 108 -1.14 -24.56 -1.61
C GLU A 108 -0.03 -23.94 -2.47
N GLU A 109 0.50 -24.65 -3.48
CA GLU A 109 1.48 -24.08 -4.43
C GLU A 109 0.94 -23.92 -5.86
N GLU A 110 -0.30 -24.36 -6.11
CA GLU A 110 -0.87 -24.39 -7.46
C GLU A 110 -1.08 -22.98 -8.02
N TRP A 111 -1.55 -22.05 -7.18
CA TRP A 111 -1.99 -20.73 -7.60
C TRP A 111 -1.02 -19.65 -7.18
N MET A 112 0.07 -19.48 -7.92
CA MET A 112 1.05 -18.42 -7.65
C MET A 112 0.52 -17.03 -8.03
N THR A 113 0.85 -16.02 -7.22
CA THR A 113 0.43 -14.63 -7.45
C THR A 113 1.48 -13.63 -6.94
N TRP A 114 1.26 -12.35 -7.22
CA TRP A 114 2.01 -11.25 -6.66
C TRP A 114 1.24 -10.67 -5.47
N LEU A 115 1.70 -10.97 -4.26
CA LEU A 115 1.06 -10.52 -3.02
C LEU A 115 1.62 -9.16 -2.61
N PRO A 116 0.76 -8.11 -2.49
CA PRO A 116 1.18 -6.84 -1.92
C PRO A 116 1.63 -7.02 -0.47
N THR A 117 2.82 -6.57 -0.15
CA THR A 117 3.40 -6.66 1.20
C THR A 117 4.27 -5.43 1.48
N SER A 118 4.71 -5.31 2.73
CA SER A 118 5.85 -4.50 3.12
C SER A 118 6.92 -5.41 3.73
N ILE A 119 8.15 -4.91 3.77
CA ILE A 119 9.24 -5.51 4.53
C ILE A 119 9.36 -4.77 5.86
N GLU A 120 9.40 -5.53 6.95
CA GLU A 120 9.55 -5.03 8.31
C GLU A 120 10.64 -5.82 9.04
N TYR A 121 11.06 -5.34 10.21
CA TYR A 121 12.08 -5.97 11.04
C TYR A 121 11.59 -6.19 12.47
N SER A 122 11.70 -7.42 12.96
CA SER A 122 11.47 -7.77 14.36
C SER A 122 12.36 -8.96 14.74
N GLY A 123 13.63 -8.69 15.04
CA GLY A 123 14.66 -9.71 15.27
C GLY A 123 15.27 -10.24 13.97
N ASP A 124 14.46 -10.43 12.94
CA ASP A 124 14.88 -10.55 11.53
C ASP A 124 13.89 -9.83 10.61
N TYR A 125 14.28 -9.63 9.34
CA TYR A 125 13.39 -9.07 8.33
C TYR A 125 12.35 -10.09 7.87
N TYR A 126 11.12 -9.63 7.67
CA TYR A 126 9.99 -10.45 7.25
C TYR A 126 9.05 -9.71 6.31
N PHE A 127 8.26 -10.45 5.53
CA PHE A 127 7.17 -9.91 4.73
C PHE A 127 5.92 -9.81 5.60
N THR A 128 5.30 -8.63 5.68
CA THR A 128 4.08 -8.44 6.50
C THR A 128 2.91 -9.32 6.06
N ALA A 129 2.79 -9.65 4.77
CA ALA A 129 1.73 -10.54 4.27
C ALA A 129 2.04 -12.04 4.40
N ARG A 130 3.32 -12.40 4.62
CA ARG A 130 3.82 -13.77 4.74
C ARG A 130 5.01 -13.82 5.73
N PRO A 131 4.79 -13.66 7.04
CA PRO A 131 5.89 -13.53 8.00
C PRO A 131 6.83 -14.74 8.04
N ASP A 132 6.32 -15.93 7.76
CA ASP A 132 7.10 -17.18 7.77
C ASP A 132 7.89 -17.43 6.46
N MET A 133 7.65 -16.63 5.42
CA MET A 133 8.36 -16.76 4.14
C MET A 133 9.75 -16.13 4.23
N LYS A 134 10.77 -16.90 3.85
CA LYS A 134 12.16 -16.40 3.79
C LYS A 134 12.28 -15.26 2.75
N LEU A 135 12.96 -14.18 3.13
CA LEU A 135 13.26 -13.07 2.23
C LEU A 135 14.39 -13.41 1.26
N GLU A 136 15.44 -14.08 1.75
CA GLU A 136 16.60 -14.45 0.93
C GLU A 136 16.17 -15.26 -0.30
N GLY A 137 16.52 -14.75 -1.49
CA GLY A 137 16.17 -15.34 -2.77
C GLY A 137 14.71 -15.12 -3.21
N ALA A 138 13.84 -14.50 -2.39
CA ALA A 138 12.45 -14.25 -2.75
C ALA A 138 12.35 -13.35 -3.97
N LEU A 139 11.49 -13.73 -4.93
CA LEU A 139 11.23 -12.91 -6.11
C LEU A 139 10.24 -11.82 -5.76
N VAL A 140 10.65 -10.56 -5.91
CA VAL A 140 9.82 -9.39 -5.65
C VAL A 140 9.73 -8.48 -6.86
N ARG A 141 8.73 -7.62 -6.88
CA ARG A 141 8.65 -6.48 -7.77
C ARG A 141 8.21 -5.23 -7.02
N ILE A 142 8.71 -4.08 -7.47
CA ILE A 142 8.33 -2.77 -6.97
C ILE A 142 7.58 -2.01 -8.05
N LYS A 143 6.62 -1.21 -7.63
CA LYS A 143 5.78 -0.40 -8.50
C LYS A 143 6.11 1.07 -8.28
N GLY A 144 6.14 1.84 -9.36
CA GLY A 144 6.54 3.25 -9.39
C GLY A 144 5.88 3.98 -10.55
#